data_AF-A0A814TCY5-F1
#
_entry.id   AF-A0A814TCY5-F1
#
_cell.length_a   1.000
_cell.length_b   1.000
_cell.length_c   1.000
_cell.angle_alpha   90.00
_cell.angle_beta   90.00
_cell.angle_gamma   90.00
#
_symmetry.space_group_name_H-M   'P 1'
#
loop_
_entity.id
_entity.type
_entity.pdbx_description
1 polymer ?
#
loop_
_entity_poly.entity_id
_entity_poly.type
_entity_poly.pdbx_seq_one_letter_code
_entity_poly.pdbx_strand_id
1 'polypeptide(L)'
;MLFFLERKANNSIEQLSNEIICEIFDYLLWQDMYQAFSNLNNRFENLLTNSSYLLKIRFSSESESIFEDRCKYIIDSNKYQMISLDFDNQSFANKLNT
;
A
#
# COMPACT_ATOMS: atom_id res chain seq x y z
N MET A 1 -13.92 -35.93 26.46
CA MET A 1 -13.09 -34.74 26.78
C MET A 1 -13.15 -33.83 25.57
N LEU A 2 -14.21 -33.03 25.48
CA LEU A 2 -14.42 -32.06 24.39
C LEU A 2 -13.54 -30.86 24.68
N PHE A 3 -12.57 -30.60 23.80
CA PHE A 3 -11.79 -29.36 23.76
C PHE A 3 -12.73 -28.20 23.37
N PHE A 4 -13.53 -27.73 24.32
CA PHE A 4 -14.10 -26.38 24.26
C PHE A 4 -12.97 -25.41 24.58
N LEU A 5 -12.13 -25.13 23.57
CA LEU A 5 -11.38 -23.89 23.56
C LEU A 5 -12.41 -22.78 23.41
N GLU A 6 -12.61 -22.01 24.48
CA GLU A 6 -13.11 -20.65 24.39
C GLU A 6 -12.26 -19.89 23.37
N ARG A 7 -12.67 -19.91 22.09
CA ARG A 7 -12.23 -18.91 21.12
C ARG A 7 -12.85 -17.60 21.56
N LYS A 8 -12.20 -16.90 22.49
CA LYS A 8 -12.24 -15.44 22.51
C LYS A 8 -11.75 -15.03 21.13
N ALA A 9 -12.69 -14.66 20.25
CA ALA A 9 -12.34 -14.18 18.93
C ALA A 9 -11.57 -12.87 19.12
N ASN A 10 -10.24 -12.97 19.17
CA ASN A 10 -9.37 -11.84 18.98
C ASN A 10 -9.58 -11.44 17.52
N ASN A 11 -10.52 -10.53 17.27
CA ASN A 11 -10.81 -9.97 15.96
C ASN A 11 -9.68 -9.00 15.53
N SER A 12 -8.42 -9.44 15.66
CA SER A 12 -7.26 -8.68 15.23
C SER A 12 -7.00 -8.98 13.76
N ILE A 13 -6.79 -7.93 12.98
CA ILE A 13 -6.37 -8.01 11.59
C ILE A 13 -5.07 -8.82 11.43
N GLU A 14 -4.25 -8.88 12.48
CA GLU A 14 -3.01 -9.65 12.52
C GLU A 14 -3.23 -11.17 12.47
N GLN A 15 -4.44 -11.65 12.74
CA GLN A 15 -4.77 -13.07 12.62
C GLN A 15 -5.17 -13.49 11.22
N LEU A 16 -5.45 -12.53 10.32
CA LEU A 16 -5.74 -12.84 8.93
C LEU A 16 -4.50 -13.41 8.25
N SER A 17 -4.68 -14.32 7.30
CA SER A 17 -3.57 -14.87 6.52
C SER A 17 -2.97 -13.79 5.60
N ASN A 18 -1.76 -14.02 5.09
CA ASN A 18 -1.14 -13.05 4.17
C ASN A 18 -2.02 -12.87 2.92
N GLU A 19 -2.57 -13.97 2.39
CA GLU A 19 -3.43 -13.96 1.21
C GLU A 19 -4.63 -13.01 1.38
N ILE A 20 -5.31 -13.02 2.53
CA ILE A 20 -6.46 -12.13 2.77
C ILE A 20 -6.02 -10.67 2.89
N ILE A 21 -4.93 -10.39 3.61
CA ILE A 21 -4.39 -9.02 3.75
C ILE A 21 -4.04 -8.45 2.37
N CYS A 22 -3.48 -9.30 1.56
CA CYS A 22 -3.07 -9.02 0.21
C CYS A 22 -4.26 -8.77 -0.74
N GLU A 23 -5.33 -9.56 -0.62
CA GLU A 23 -6.59 -9.25 -1.32
C GLU A 23 -7.16 -7.89 -0.88
N ILE A 24 -7.04 -7.52 0.40
CA ILE A 24 -7.44 -6.18 0.87
C ILE A 24 -6.60 -5.10 0.19
N PHE A 25 -5.29 -5.32 0.03
CA PHE A 25 -4.39 -4.35 -0.61
C PHE A 25 -4.78 -4.05 -2.06
N ASP A 26 -5.36 -5.01 -2.79
CA ASP A 26 -5.81 -4.80 -4.18
C ASP A 26 -6.94 -3.74 -4.30
N TYR A 27 -7.65 -3.45 -3.21
CA TYR A 27 -8.70 -2.43 -3.14
C TYR A 27 -8.18 -1.06 -2.67
N LEU A 28 -6.94 -0.98 -2.18
CA LEU A 28 -6.37 0.24 -1.61
C LEU A 28 -5.40 0.90 -2.59
N LEU A 29 -5.27 2.22 -2.46
CA LEU A 29 -4.16 2.94 -3.06
C LEU A 29 -2.90 2.73 -2.22
N TRP A 30 -1.74 2.81 -2.85
CA TRP A 30 -0.45 2.67 -2.18
C TRP A 30 -0.33 3.59 -0.97
N GLN A 31 -0.78 4.85 -1.07
CA GLN A 31 -0.70 5.80 0.03
C GLN A 31 -1.54 5.37 1.23
N ASP A 32 -2.77 4.93 1.00
CA ASP A 32 -3.68 4.46 2.06
C ASP A 32 -3.13 3.19 2.72
N MET A 33 -2.60 2.28 1.89
CA MET A 33 -1.98 1.04 2.34
C MET A 33 -0.73 1.32 3.18
N TYR A 34 0.19 2.13 2.67
CA TYR A 34 1.43 2.47 3.35
C TYR A 34 1.12 3.21 4.66
N GLN A 35 0.21 4.18 4.65
CA GLN A 35 -0.17 4.91 5.86
C GLN A 35 -0.82 4.02 6.92
N ALA A 36 -1.69 3.10 6.50
CA ALA A 36 -2.41 2.24 7.43
C ALA A 36 -1.55 1.09 7.98
N PHE A 37 -0.64 0.54 7.18
CA PHE A 37 0.07 -0.71 7.50
C PHE A 37 1.57 -0.55 7.77
N SER A 38 2.17 0.60 7.46
CA SER A 38 3.57 0.86 7.85
C SER A 38 3.70 0.97 9.36
N ASN A 39 4.84 0.50 9.87
CA ASN A 39 5.24 0.46 11.26
C ASN A 39 4.27 -0.28 12.21
N LEU A 40 3.28 -1.02 11.70
CA LEU A 40 2.38 -1.82 12.54
C LEU A 40 3.11 -3.00 13.16
N ASN A 41 3.78 -3.80 12.32
CA ASN A 41 4.64 -4.89 12.73
C ASN A 41 5.51 -5.35 11.56
N ASN A 42 6.52 -6.16 11.86
CA ASN A 42 7.47 -6.69 10.85
C ASN A 42 6.79 -7.49 9.74
N ARG A 43 5.64 -8.13 10.03
CA ARG A 43 4.90 -8.91 9.03
C ARG A 43 4.30 -7.97 7.98
N PHE A 44 3.62 -6.90 8.39
CA PHE A 44 3.05 -5.94 7.45
C PHE A 44 4.12 -5.15 6.70
N GLU A 45 5.22 -4.78 7.37
CA GLU A 45 6.37 -4.17 6.70
C GLU A 45 6.95 -5.07 5.59
N ASN A 46 7.10 -6.37 5.85
CA ASN A 46 7.53 -7.32 4.82
C ASN A 46 6.51 -7.44 3.68
N LEU A 47 5.21 -7.35 3.98
CA LEU A 47 4.17 -7.36 2.96
C LEU A 47 4.12 -6.06 2.14
N LEU A 48 4.58 -4.93 2.68
CA LEU A 48 4.69 -3.68 1.94
C LEU A 48 5.94 -3.62 1.04
N THR A 49 7.02 -4.30 1.44
CA THR A 49 8.35 -4.14 0.81
C THR A 49 8.78 -5.30 -0.10
N ASN A 50 8.46 -6.54 0.28
CA ASN A 50 9.00 -7.75 -0.38
C ASN A 50 7.96 -8.51 -1.20
N SER A 51 6.78 -7.96 -1.30
CA SER A 51 5.64 -8.65 -1.84
C SER A 51 5.58 -8.40 -3.35
N SER A 52 5.20 -9.40 -4.14
CA SER A 52 5.03 -9.27 -5.61
C SER A 52 3.78 -8.45 -5.97
N TYR A 53 3.34 -7.60 -5.06
CA TYR A 53 2.05 -6.93 -5.15
C TYR A 53 2.13 -5.82 -6.12
N LEU A 54 1.01 -5.68 -6.79
CA LEU A 54 0.91 -4.74 -7.86
C LEU A 54 0.27 -3.45 -7.32
N LEU A 55 1.01 -2.36 -7.41
CA LEU A 55 0.69 -1.12 -6.74
C LEU A 55 -0.13 -0.18 -7.61
N LYS A 56 -1.17 0.39 -7.00
CA LYS A 56 -1.99 1.46 -7.56
C LYS A 56 -1.63 2.76 -6.85
N ILE A 57 -1.00 3.68 -7.55
CA ILE A 57 -0.58 4.96 -7.00
C ILE A 57 -1.46 6.04 -7.61
N ARG A 58 -2.09 6.86 -6.77
CA ARG A 58 -2.79 8.07 -7.21
C ARG A 58 -2.15 9.29 -6.56
N PHE A 59 -1.67 10.22 -7.36
CA PHE A 59 -1.26 11.53 -6.88
C PHE A 59 -2.46 12.46 -6.90
N SER A 60 -2.97 12.77 -5.71
CA SER A 60 -4.00 13.81 -5.55
C SER A 60 -3.37 15.20 -5.68
N SER A 61 -4.20 16.25 -5.71
CA SER A 61 -3.80 17.65 -5.86
C SER A 61 -3.00 18.18 -4.66
N GLU A 62 -1.83 17.61 -4.41
CA GLU A 62 -0.85 18.03 -3.43
C GLU A 62 -0.01 19.18 -4.01
N SER A 63 0.69 19.92 -3.16
CA SER A 63 1.61 20.95 -3.65
C SER A 63 2.72 20.30 -4.48
N GLU A 64 3.20 21.02 -5.49
CA GLU A 64 4.21 20.56 -6.45
C GLU A 64 5.48 20.02 -5.77
N SER A 65 5.90 20.64 -4.66
CA SER A 65 7.04 20.18 -3.85
C SER A 65 6.80 18.80 -3.20
N ILE A 66 5.60 18.57 -2.67
CA ILE A 66 5.23 17.30 -2.03
C ILE A 66 5.10 16.21 -3.10
N PHE A 67 4.56 16.57 -4.27
CA PHE A 67 4.48 15.69 -5.42
C PHE A 67 5.87 15.22 -5.87
N GLU A 68 6.83 16.13 -6.06
CA GLU A 68 8.19 15.78 -6.50
C GLU A 68 8.92 14.88 -5.51
N ASP A 69 8.85 15.19 -4.21
CA ASP A 69 9.46 14.38 -3.15
C ASP A 69 8.87 12.96 -3.11
N ARG A 70 7.55 12.86 -3.21
CA ARG A 70 6.85 11.56 -3.22
C ARG A 70 7.09 10.78 -4.50
N CYS A 71 7.12 11.43 -5.65
CA CYS A 71 7.46 10.77 -6.91
C CYS A 71 8.83 10.11 -6.82
N LYS A 72 9.83 10.83 -6.32
CA LYS A 72 11.20 10.31 -6.22
C LYS A 72 11.29 9.10 -5.31
N TYR A 73 10.59 9.10 -4.17
CA TYR A 73 10.65 7.97 -3.24
C TYR A 73 9.77 6.80 -3.67
N ILE A 74 8.55 7.08 -4.12
CA ILE A 74 7.53 6.07 -4.38
C ILE A 74 7.74 5.44 -5.76
N ILE A 75 7.96 6.23 -6.81
CA ILE A 75 8.11 5.69 -8.17
C ILE A 75 9.40 4.89 -8.29
N ASP A 76 10.52 5.41 -7.80
CA ASP A 76 11.80 4.71 -7.94
C ASP A 76 11.85 3.41 -7.13
N SER A 77 11.28 3.42 -5.92
CA SER A 77 11.28 2.23 -5.05
C SER A 77 10.31 1.14 -5.54
N ASN A 78 9.27 1.51 -6.28
CA ASN A 78 8.17 0.61 -6.64
C ASN A 78 7.98 0.43 -8.15
N LYS A 79 8.96 0.87 -8.96
CA LYS A 79 8.84 0.96 -10.42
C LYS A 79 8.36 -0.33 -11.09
N TYR A 80 8.83 -1.49 -10.61
CA TYR A 80 8.50 -2.79 -11.17
C TYR A 80 7.17 -3.37 -10.69
N GLN A 81 6.62 -2.81 -9.62
CA GLN A 81 5.39 -3.27 -8.97
C GLN A 81 4.18 -2.40 -9.36
N MET A 82 4.40 -1.18 -9.84
CA MET A 82 3.33 -0.24 -10.18
C MET A 82 2.56 -0.66 -11.45
N ILE A 83 1.24 -0.91 -11.34
CA ILE A 83 0.37 -1.13 -12.53
C ILE A 83 -0.25 0.16 -13.02
N SER A 84 -0.69 1.01 -12.09
CA SER A 84 -1.47 2.19 -12.41
C SER A 84 -0.92 3.40 -11.68
N LEU A 85 -0.80 4.48 -12.44
CA LEU A 85 -0.37 5.77 -11.97
C LEU A 85 -1.40 6.79 -12.41
N ASP A 86 -2.21 7.24 -11.46
CA ASP A 86 -3.25 8.26 -11.69
C ASP A 86 -2.80 9.62 -11.15
N PHE A 87 -3.18 10.68 -11.87
CA PHE A 87 -2.99 12.05 -11.44
C PHE A 87 -4.32 12.78 -11.44
N ASP A 88 -4.68 13.37 -10.31
CA ASP A 88 -5.85 14.27 -10.26
C ASP A 88 -5.56 15.59 -10.97
N ASN A 89 -4.28 15.97 -11.07
CA ASN A 89 -3.84 17.18 -11.75
C ASN A 89 -3.03 16.85 -13.02
N GLN A 90 -3.56 17.23 -14.18
CA GLN A 90 -2.91 17.02 -15.48
C GLN A 90 -1.55 17.73 -15.62
N SER A 91 -1.27 18.77 -14.84
CA SER A 91 0.04 19.44 -14.88
C SER A 91 1.18 18.51 -14.43
N PHE A 92 0.89 17.57 -13.52
CA PHE A 92 1.86 16.59 -13.03
C PHE A 92 2.15 15.49 -14.05
N ALA A 93 1.13 15.05 -14.79
CA ALA A 93 1.30 14.06 -15.87
C ALA A 93 2.24 14.56 -16.96
N ASN A 94 2.19 15.86 -17.28
CA ASN A 94 3.07 16.47 -18.29
C ASN A 94 4.54 16.47 -17.86
N LYS A 95 4.84 16.62 -16.56
CA LYS A 95 6.21 16.65 -16.04
C LYS A 95 6.93 15.30 -16.11
N LEU A 96 6.21 14.19 -16.01
CA LEU A 96 6.81 12.84 -16.07
C LEU A 96 7.18 12.40 -17.49
N ASN A 97 6.65 13.08 -18.53
CA ASN A 97 6.92 12.79 -19.93
C ASN A 97 8.03 13.65 -20.55
N THR A 98 8.74 14.46 -19.73
CA THR A 98 9.84 15.34 -20.17
C THR A 98 11.17 14.82 -19.65
#